data_AF-A0A536CL37-F1
#
_entry.id   AF-A0A536CL37-F1
#
_cell.length_a   1.000
_cell.length_b   1.000
_cell.length_c   1.000
_cell.angle_alpha   90.00
_cell.angle_beta   90.00
_cell.angle_gamma   90.00
#
_symmetry.space_group_name_H-M   'P 1'
#
loop_
_entity.id
_entity.type
_entity.pdbx_description
1 polymer ?
#
loop_
_entity_poly.entity_id
_entity_poly.type
_entity_poly.pdbx_seq_one_letter_code
_entity_poly.pdbx_strand_id
1 'polypeptide(L)' 'MPIHPFWIAAILIIVLIVFGPSRLPELGSAVGKAMREFRKATTELTNEVRSSATAEPPKPEPAKVEAASASSEPKTASDS' A
#
# COMPACT_ATOMS: atom_id res chain seq x y z
N MET A 1 -25.72 -13.81 -10.78
CA MET A 1 -24.72 -14.76 -11.32
C MET A 1 -23.35 -14.22 -10.94
N PRO A 2 -22.61 -14.89 -10.04
CA PRO A 2 -21.33 -14.38 -9.56
C PRO A 2 -20.34 -14.30 -10.72
N ILE A 3 -19.66 -13.17 -10.83
CA ILE A 3 -18.67 -12.90 -11.87
C ILE A 3 -17.51 -13.86 -11.63
N HIS A 4 -17.39 -14.89 -12.46
CA HIS A 4 -16.39 -15.92 -12.24
C HIS A 4 -15.01 -15.35 -12.55
N PRO A 5 -14.04 -15.43 -11.60
CA PRO A 5 -12.66 -14.95 -11.81
C PRO A 5 -11.97 -15.65 -13.00
N PHE A 6 -12.52 -16.78 -13.44
CA PHE A 6 -12.13 -17.48 -14.65
C PHE A 6 -12.16 -16.60 -15.92
N TRP A 7 -13.07 -15.62 -15.99
CA TRP A 7 -13.18 -14.72 -17.14
C TRP A 7 -11.96 -13.79 -17.24
N ILE A 8 -11.51 -13.27 -16.11
CA ILE A 8 -10.31 -12.44 -16.02
C ILE A 8 -9.08 -13.27 -16.42
N ALA A 9 -9.01 -14.53 -15.98
CA ALA A 9 -7.93 -15.45 -16.35
C ALA A 9 -7.91 -15.77 -17.85
N ALA A 10 -9.06 -16.00 -18.48
CA ALA A 10 -9.16 -16.26 -19.91
C ALA A 10 -8.66 -15.07 -20.76
N ILE A 11 -9.04 -13.84 -20.37
CA ILE A 11 -8.57 -12.62 -21.04
C ILE A 11 -7.05 -12.46 -20.86
N LEU A 12 -6.54 -12.70 -19.65
CA LEU A 12 -5.10 -12.67 -19.38
C LEU A 12 -4.33 -13.64 -20.29
N ILE A 13 -4.82 -14.87 -20.46
CA ILE A 13 -4.20 -15.88 -21.33
C ILE A 13 -4.13 -15.39 -22.79
N ILE A 14 -5.20 -14.80 -23.31
CA ILE A 14 -5.22 -14.28 -24.68
C ILE A 14 -4.18 -13.16 -24.84
N VAL A 15 -4.13 -12.23 -23.89
CA VAL A 15 -3.13 -11.15 -23.87
C VAL A 15 -1.71 -11.72 -23.78
N LEU A 16 -1.49 -12.73 -22.94
CA LEU A 16 -0.22 -13.43 -22.78
C LEU A 16 0.23 -14.15 -24.06
N ILE A 17 -0.69 -14.63 -24.90
CA ILE A 17 -0.33 -15.25 -26.19
C ILE A 17 0.11 -14.19 -27.20
N VAL A 18 -0.57 -13.04 -27.26
CA VAL A 18 -0.24 -11.95 -28.19
C VAL A 18 1.07 -11.25 -27.78
N PHE A 19 1.21 -10.94 -26.50
CA PHE A 19 2.37 -10.19 -25.99
C PHE A 19 3.50 -11.10 -25.51
N GLY A 20 3.22 -12.35 -25.15
CA GLY A 20 4.16 -13.29 -24.55
C GLY A 20 4.23 -13.18 -23.01
N PRO A 21 4.32 -14.30 -22.27
CA PRO A 21 4.41 -14.29 -20.80
C PRO A 21 5.68 -13.62 -20.27
N SER A 22 6.74 -13.59 -21.07
CA SER A 22 8.01 -12.95 -20.71
C SER A 22 7.95 -11.42 -20.79
N ARG A 23 6.98 -10.83 -21.51
CA ARG A 23 6.93 -9.36 -21.70
C ARG A 23 6.22 -8.62 -20.57
N LEU A 24 5.27 -9.26 -19.89
CA LEU A 24 4.65 -8.68 -18.70
C LEU A 24 5.65 -8.39 -17.56
N PRO A 25 6.54 -9.32 -17.15
CA PRO A 25 7.52 -9.03 -16.10
C PRO A 25 8.59 -8.03 -16.54
N GLU A 26 8.94 -8.01 -17.82
CA GLU A 26 9.90 -7.05 -18.39
C GLU A 26 9.35 -5.61 -18.34
N LEU A 27 8.12 -5.40 -18.84
CA LEU A 27 7.42 -4.12 -18.76
C LEU A 27 7.13 -3.73 -17.30
N GLY A 28 6.69 -4.68 -16.47
CA GLY A 28 6.43 -4.46 -15.05
C GLY A 28 7.69 -4.05 -14.28
N SER A 29 8.85 -4.61 -14.62
CA SER A 29 10.12 -4.24 -14.00
C SER A 29 10.56 -2.83 -14.38
N ALA A 30 10.39 -2.44 -15.65
CA ALA A 30 10.70 -1.08 -16.11
C ALA A 30 9.76 -0.04 -15.47
N VAL A 31 8.44 -0.29 -15.49
CA VAL A 31 7.44 0.56 -14.85
C VAL A 31 7.65 0.61 -13.34
N GLY A 32 7.99 -0.51 -12.71
CA GLY A 32 8.26 -0.58 -11.27
C GLY A 32 9.45 0.27 -10.83
N LYS A 33 10.55 0.25 -11.61
CA LYS A 33 11.71 1.13 -11.39
C LYS A 33 11.32 2.60 -11.54
N ALA A 34 10.64 2.95 -12.63
CA ALA A 34 10.17 4.31 -12.88
C ALA A 34 9.23 4.81 -11.76
N MET A 35 8.28 3.99 -11.32
CA MET A 35 7.36 4.33 -10.23
C MET A 35 8.09 4.51 -8.90
N ARG A 36 9.14 3.74 -8.65
CA ARG A 36 9.94 3.87 -7.42
C ARG A 36 10.74 5.17 -7.40
N GLU A 37 11.37 5.54 -8.52
CA GLU A 37 12.07 6.81 -8.67
C GLU A 37 11.09 7.99 -8.60
N PHE A 38 9.95 7.90 -9.28
CA PHE A 38 8.89 8.90 -9.24
C PHE A 38 8.36 9.12 -7.82
N ARG A 39 8.07 8.04 -7.08
CA ARG A 39 7.66 8.13 -5.66
C ARG A 39 8.73 8.78 -4.80
N LYS A 40 10.00 8.45 -5.02
CA LYS A 40 11.12 9.03 -4.26
C LYS A 40 11.21 10.54 -4.51
N ALA A 41 11.24 10.96 -5.77
CA ALA A 41 11.25 12.37 -6.15
C ALA A 41 10.02 13.12 -5.60
N THR A 42 8.83 12.53 -5.71
CA THR A 42 7.60 13.14 -5.18
C THR A 42 7.66 13.30 -3.65
N THR A 43 8.21 12.31 -2.95
CA THR A 43 8.38 12.35 -1.48
C THR A 43 9.39 13.42 -1.07
N GLU A 44 10.51 13.52 -1.77
CA GLU A 44 11.52 14.56 -1.55
C GLU A 44 10.95 15.96 -1.77
N LEU A 45 10.25 16.18 -2.90
CA LEU A 45 9.57 17.44 -3.18
C LEU A 45 8.49 17.77 -2.13
N THR A 46 7.71 16.79 -1.70
CA THR A 46 6.68 16.99 -0.66
C THR A 46 7.33 17.39 0.67
N ASN A 47 8.44 16.76 1.04
CA ASN A 47 9.18 17.07 2.26
C ASN A 47 9.85 18.44 2.18
N GLU A 48 10.40 18.83 1.03
CA GLU A 48 11.00 20.14 0.81
C GLU A 48 9.95 21.26 0.84
N VAL A 49 8.81 21.06 0.18
CA VAL A 49 7.67 21.98 0.26
C VAL A 49 7.17 22.09 1.70
N ARG A 50 7.01 20.97 2.42
CA ARG A 50 6.63 20.97 3.84
C ARG A 50 7.66 21.66 4.74
N SER A 51 8.94 21.50 4.45
CA SER A 51 10.04 22.13 5.20
C SER A 51 10.15 23.63 4.90
N SER A 52 9.81 24.05 3.68
CA SER A 52 9.78 25.47 3.28
C SER A 52 8.52 26.21 3.74
N ALA A 53 7.41 25.49 3.91
CA ALA A 53 6.10 26.04 4.30
C ALA A 53 5.88 26.06 5.82
N THR A 54 6.85 25.71 6.65
CA THR A 54 6.67 25.62 8.10
C THR A 54 7.91 26.07 8.86
N ALA A 55 7.85 27.30 9.37
CA ALA A 55 8.51 27.64 10.62
C ALA A 55 7.78 26.90 11.77
N GLU A 56 8.47 25.94 12.40
CA GLU A 56 8.22 25.19 13.66
C GLU A 56 7.21 24.00 13.75
N PRO A 57 7.49 22.98 14.63
CA PRO A 57 7.08 21.57 14.50
C PRO A 57 5.88 21.18 15.41
N PRO A 58 5.35 19.94 15.31
CA PRO A 58 5.91 18.87 16.16
C PRO A 58 6.00 17.50 15.47
N LYS A 59 7.00 16.76 15.93
CA LYS A 59 7.21 15.32 15.78
C LYS A 59 6.18 14.58 16.65
N PRO A 60 5.29 13.75 16.09
CA PRO A 60 4.74 12.62 16.81
C PRO A 60 5.60 11.40 16.45
N GLU A 61 6.49 11.06 17.37
CA GLU A 61 6.99 9.70 17.48
C GLU A 61 5.98 8.96 18.36
N PRO A 62 5.02 8.18 17.80
CA PRO A 62 4.37 7.17 18.60
C PRO A 62 5.38 6.05 18.77
N ALA A 63 6.13 6.15 19.87
CA ALA A 63 6.61 4.98 20.57
C ALA A 63 5.48 3.95 20.64
N LYS A 64 5.77 2.72 20.22
CA LYS A 64 5.44 1.54 21.01
C LYS A 64 4.02 1.55 21.60
N VAL A 65 3.01 1.48 20.75
CA VAL A 65 1.64 1.07 21.16
C VAL A 65 1.39 -0.34 20.62
N GLU A 66 2.24 -1.29 21.01
CA GLU A 66 1.91 -2.72 20.91
C GLU A 66 2.72 -3.53 21.93
N ALA A 67 2.73 -3.06 23.17
CA ALA A 67 3.24 -3.83 24.31
C ALA A 67 2.58 -3.36 25.62
N ALA A 68 1.26 -3.17 25.62
CA ALA A 68 0.43 -3.02 26.83
C ALA A 68 -1.06 -2.94 26.46
N SER A 69 -1.66 -4.03 25.97
CA SER A 69 -3.12 -4.23 26.07
C SER A 69 -3.45 -5.71 26.14
N ALA A 70 -2.78 -6.40 27.05
CA ALA A 70 -3.41 -7.49 27.77
C ALA A 70 -4.02 -6.87 29.04
N SER A 71 -5.26 -7.25 29.34
CA SER A 71 -5.98 -6.94 30.57
C SER A 71 -6.66 -5.56 30.65
N SER A 72 -7.91 -5.50 30.21
CA SER A 72 -9.05 -5.18 31.10
C SER A 72 -10.32 -4.97 30.27
N GLU A 73 -11.10 -6.03 30.08
CA GLU A 73 -12.54 -5.90 29.83
C GLU A 73 -13.26 -6.37 31.11
N PRO A 74 -13.55 -5.44 32.04
CA PRO A 74 -14.45 -5.68 33.16
C PRO A 74 -15.87 -5.21 32.81
N LYS A 75 -16.84 -5.86 33.48
CA LYS A 75 -18.30 -5.59 33.56
C LYS A 75 -19.10 -6.44 32.54
N THR A 76 -20.08 -7.25 32.92
CA THR A 76 -20.98 -7.14 34.07
C THR A 76 -21.74 -8.45 34.26
N ALA A 77 -21.94 -8.83 35.52
CA ALA A 77 -23.04 -9.70 35.92
C ALA A 77 -24.38 -9.02 35.56
N SER A 78 -25.29 -9.79 34.96
CA SER A 78 -26.74 -9.53 34.90
C SER A 78 -27.36 -10.85 34.43
N ASP A 79 -27.70 -11.76 35.35
CA ASP A 79 -29.08 -11.92 35.85
C ASP A 79 -30.07 -12.27 34.72
N SER A 80 -30.18 -13.57 34.43
CA SER A 80 -31.38 -14.32 34.04
C SER A 80 -31.03 -15.79 33.79
#